data_AF-A0A5V4YIA0-F1
#
_entry.id   AF-A0A5V4YIA0-F1
#
_cell.length_a   1.000
_cell.length_b   1.000
_cell.length_c   1.000
_cell.angle_alpha   90.00
_cell.angle_beta   90.00
_cell.angle_gamma   90.00
#
_symmetry.space_group_name_H-M   'P 1'
#
loop_
_entity.id
_entity.type
_entity.pdbx_description
1 polymer ?
#
loop_
_entity_poly.entity_id
_entity_poly.type
_entity_poly.pdbx_seq_one_letter_code
_entity_poly.pdbx_strand_id
1 'polypeptide(L)'
;VSTKYPGEIRQEGITECLQSLTLLEESFSQIFFKTNKRVEPLFEDSLSLNSQTDNDNLEEDLDNDEEDIDYNEKASFDRKNLKIRQLTMSFSLIYDRIQYNEIELQPDFQRKERVWSQKEKSLLIESILLGLPIPMFYFAERENGTWLIVDGLQRTTTIFDYMRGKFILTDLKYFNDPNDSVYKKSFQDLPRQYQRKIREYQINGHLISVEKNDFEMVRELFQRINTYGRALSPQEIRCALNPGSSIPFIRYLAETPEFIDSTFGKVNPKRMKDMEYVLGIISF
;
A
#
# COMPACT_ATOMS: atom_id res chain seq x y z
N VAL A 1 26.72 43.58 36.54
CA VAL A 1 25.77 42.49 36.16
C VAL A 1 24.78 43.11 35.20
N SER A 2 25.05 43.00 33.89
CA SER A 2 24.20 43.59 32.84
C SER A 2 23.02 42.66 32.60
N THR A 3 21.82 43.09 32.99
CA THR A 3 20.58 42.39 32.70
C THR A 3 20.24 42.58 31.23
N LYS A 4 20.53 41.56 30.40
CA LYS A 4 20.12 41.49 28.99
C LYS A 4 18.60 41.65 28.89
N TYR A 5 18.14 42.43 27.91
CA TYR A 5 16.73 42.72 27.73
C TYR A 5 15.97 41.49 27.19
N PRO A 6 14.67 41.30 27.50
CA PRO A 6 13.90 40.12 27.11
C PRO A 6 13.85 39.82 25.59
N GLY A 7 14.15 40.81 24.76
CA GLY A 7 14.22 40.66 23.30
C GLY A 7 15.53 40.05 22.78
N GLU A 8 16.66 40.25 23.47
CA GLU A 8 17.98 39.74 23.06
C GLU A 8 18.08 38.22 23.26
N ILE A 9 17.47 37.69 24.32
CA ILE A 9 17.42 36.24 24.62
C ILE A 9 16.63 35.49 23.55
N ARG A 10 15.59 36.13 22.98
CA ARG A 10 14.81 35.55 21.86
C ARG A 10 15.57 35.58 20.55
N GLN A 11 16.36 36.62 20.28
CA GLN A 11 17.20 36.67 19.09
C GLN A 11 18.30 35.60 19.15
N GLU A 12 19.00 35.45 20.28
CA GLU A 12 20.05 34.44 20.45
C GLU A 12 19.49 33.01 20.24
N GLY A 13 18.32 32.70 20.81
CA GLY A 13 17.67 31.39 20.62
C GLY A 13 17.17 31.13 19.19
N ILE A 14 16.75 32.16 18.46
CA ILE A 14 16.37 32.03 17.04
C ILE A 14 17.61 31.79 16.17
N THR A 15 18.72 32.48 16.43
CA THR A 15 19.98 32.24 15.72
C THR A 15 20.57 30.87 16.00
N GLU A 16 20.50 30.36 17.23
CA GLU A 16 20.91 28.98 17.54
C GLU A 16 20.03 27.96 16.82
N CYS A 17 18.72 28.20 16.74
CA CYS A 17 17.79 27.31 16.02
C CYS A 17 18.05 27.32 14.50
N LEU A 18 18.35 28.49 13.92
CA LEU A 18 18.74 28.61 12.50
C LEU A 18 20.10 27.94 12.21
N GLN A 19 21.07 28.05 13.13
CA GLN A 19 22.33 27.31 13.03
C GLN A 19 22.12 25.79 13.15
N SER A 20 21.20 25.36 13.99
CA SER A 20 20.84 23.94 14.13
C SER A 20 20.19 23.40 12.86
N LEU A 21 19.29 24.18 12.24
CA LEU A 21 18.62 23.85 10.99
C LEU A 21 19.60 23.76 9.81
N THR A 22 20.53 24.71 9.70
CA THR A 22 21.56 24.70 8.65
C THR A 22 22.53 23.52 8.80
N LEU A 23 22.94 23.18 10.02
CA LEU A 23 23.73 21.97 10.28
C LEU A 23 22.96 20.68 9.91
N LEU A 24 21.66 20.66 10.15
CA LEU A 24 20.81 19.52 9.80
C LEU A 24 20.67 19.40 8.28
N GLU A 25 20.51 20.52 7.57
CA GLU A 25 20.47 20.58 6.10
C GLU A 25 21.80 20.11 5.48
N GLU A 26 22.94 20.54 6.02
CA GLU A 26 24.26 20.05 5.59
C GLU A 26 24.41 18.55 5.83
N SER A 27 23.94 18.04 6.97
CA SER A 27 23.98 16.61 7.29
C SER A 27 23.09 15.79 6.34
N PHE A 28 21.92 16.33 5.98
CA PHE A 28 20.98 15.71 5.05
C PHE A 28 21.55 15.67 3.64
N SER A 29 22.20 16.76 3.21
CA SER A 29 22.90 16.84 1.93
C SER A 29 24.05 15.83 1.85
N GLN A 30 24.86 15.69 2.92
CA GLN A 30 25.91 14.67 2.96
C GLN A 30 25.39 13.23 2.91
N ILE A 31 24.25 12.96 3.57
CA ILE A 31 23.57 11.65 3.49
C ILE A 31 23.07 11.42 2.07
N PHE A 32 22.43 12.42 1.46
CA PHE A 32 21.93 12.37 0.09
C PHE A 32 23.06 12.09 -0.92
N PHE A 33 24.20 12.78 -0.81
CA PHE A 33 25.38 12.53 -1.64
C PHE A 33 26.01 11.16 -1.41
N LYS A 34 26.00 10.62 -0.18
CA LYS A 34 26.44 9.25 0.10
C LYS A 34 25.51 8.20 -0.51
N THR A 35 24.20 8.45 -0.53
CA THR A 35 23.24 7.57 -1.20
C THR A 35 23.30 7.68 -2.73
N ASN A 36 23.50 8.89 -3.28
CA ASN A 36 23.58 9.11 -4.73
C ASN A 36 24.90 8.64 -5.36
N LYS A 37 26.03 8.57 -4.63
CA LYS A 37 27.26 7.96 -5.17
C LYS A 37 27.18 6.46 -5.43
N ARG A 38 26.09 5.79 -5.04
CA ARG A 38 25.78 4.41 -5.46
C ARG A 38 24.93 4.34 -6.73
N VAL A 39 24.52 5.48 -7.28
CA VAL A 39 23.61 5.59 -8.42
C VAL A 39 24.10 6.70 -9.37
N GLU A 40 25.02 6.36 -10.26
CA GLU A 40 25.24 7.07 -11.53
C GLU A 40 25.63 6.05 -12.62
N PRO A 41 25.26 6.23 -13.89
CA PRO A 41 24.01 6.79 -14.42
C PRO A 41 23.30 5.76 -15.34
N LEU A 42 21.98 5.65 -15.24
CA LEU A 42 21.13 4.81 -16.11
C LEU A 42 20.09 5.65 -16.87
N PHE A 43 20.31 6.97 -16.96
CA PHE A 43 19.29 7.96 -17.34
C PHE A 43 19.67 8.88 -18.52
N GLU A 44 20.57 8.47 -19.42
CA GLU A 44 20.92 9.30 -20.60
C GLU A 44 20.31 8.84 -21.95
N ASP A 45 19.63 7.69 -22.04
CA ASP A 45 19.26 7.12 -23.36
C ASP A 45 17.81 7.31 -23.83
N SER A 46 16.98 8.17 -23.20
CA SER A 46 15.56 8.30 -23.58
C SER A 46 15.06 9.70 -23.97
N LEU A 47 15.93 10.69 -24.14
CA LEU A 47 15.52 12.01 -24.63
C LEU A 47 16.10 12.32 -26.02
N SER A 48 15.51 11.68 -27.02
CA SER A 48 15.52 12.15 -28.40
C SER A 48 14.08 12.27 -28.89
N LEU A 49 13.40 13.35 -28.49
CA LEU A 49 12.15 13.79 -29.10
C LEU A 49 12.48 14.73 -30.25
N ASN A 50 12.11 14.30 -31.45
CA ASN A 50 12.20 15.09 -32.68
C ASN A 50 11.31 16.33 -32.58
N SER A 51 11.93 17.48 -32.86
CA SER A 51 11.28 18.74 -33.17
C SER A 51 10.58 18.67 -34.53
N GLN A 52 9.25 18.84 -34.58
CA GLN A 52 8.58 19.49 -35.70
C GLN A 52 7.39 20.32 -35.20
N THR A 53 7.49 21.61 -35.46
CA THR A 53 6.47 22.65 -35.40
C THR A 53 5.31 22.35 -36.35
N ASP A 54 4.08 22.74 -35.99
CA ASP A 54 3.23 23.59 -36.83
C ASP A 54 1.98 24.10 -36.09
N ASN A 55 1.52 25.26 -36.58
CA ASN A 55 0.65 26.29 -36.02
C ASN A 55 -0.87 26.00 -35.95
N ASP A 56 -1.52 26.74 -35.03
CA ASP A 56 -2.82 27.42 -35.09
C ASP A 56 -4.11 26.65 -35.47
N ASN A 57 -5.05 26.52 -34.52
CA ASN A 57 -6.30 27.32 -34.46
C ASN A 57 -7.26 26.80 -33.37
N LEU A 58 -7.84 27.76 -32.64
CA LEU A 58 -8.99 27.59 -31.74
C LEU A 58 -10.28 27.81 -32.54
N GLU A 59 -11.22 26.87 -32.46
CA GLU A 59 -12.66 27.17 -32.59
C GLU A 59 -13.47 26.08 -31.86
N GLU A 60 -14.46 26.54 -31.10
CA GLU A 60 -15.46 25.74 -30.38
C GLU A 60 -16.40 25.06 -31.38
N ASP A 61 -16.82 23.82 -31.11
CA ASP A 61 -18.21 23.41 -31.35
C ASP A 61 -18.54 22.13 -30.55
N LEU A 62 -19.66 22.23 -29.83
CA LEU A 62 -20.37 21.13 -29.18
C LEU A 62 -21.23 20.46 -30.23
N ASP A 63 -21.17 19.13 -30.39
CA ASP A 63 -22.35 18.27 -30.43
C ASP A 63 -21.97 16.78 -30.46
N ASN A 64 -22.88 15.98 -29.90
CA ASN A 64 -22.85 14.52 -29.80
C ASN A 64 -22.47 13.82 -31.10
N ASP A 65 -21.55 12.87 -31.04
CA ASP A 65 -21.61 11.66 -31.84
C ASP A 65 -21.09 10.46 -31.02
N GLU A 66 -21.90 9.39 -30.98
CA GLU A 66 -21.56 8.10 -30.41
C GLU A 66 -20.40 7.48 -31.21
N GLU A 67 -19.16 7.66 -30.76
CA GLU A 67 -18.03 6.95 -31.34
C GLU A 67 -17.84 5.58 -30.69
N ASP A 68 -18.22 4.55 -31.45
CA ASP A 68 -17.80 3.16 -31.32
C ASP A 68 -16.29 3.09 -31.00
N ILE A 69 -15.95 2.68 -29.77
CA ILE A 69 -14.56 2.44 -29.37
C ILE A 69 -14.05 1.21 -30.14
N ASP A 70 -13.25 1.49 -31.17
CA ASP A 70 -12.49 0.50 -31.94
C ASP A 70 -11.54 -0.29 -31.02
N TYR A 71 -11.92 -1.53 -30.70
CA TYR A 71 -11.12 -2.50 -29.95
C TYR A 71 -10.00 -3.09 -30.81
N ASN A 72 -9.11 -2.26 -31.38
CA ASN A 72 -8.03 -2.77 -32.21
C ASN A 72 -6.66 -2.08 -32.08
N GLU A 73 -6.35 -1.50 -30.92
CA GLU A 73 -4.95 -1.46 -30.49
C GLU A 73 -4.57 -2.83 -29.93
N LYS A 74 -4.03 -3.68 -30.81
CA LYS A 74 -3.26 -4.86 -30.39
C LYS A 74 -2.00 -4.39 -29.67
N ALA A 75 -2.12 -4.08 -28.38
CA ALA A 75 -1.01 -4.14 -27.46
C ALA A 75 -0.41 -5.55 -27.57
N SER A 76 0.73 -5.67 -28.23
CA SER A 76 1.53 -6.89 -28.26
C SER A 76 2.10 -7.10 -26.86
N PHE A 77 1.28 -7.63 -25.95
CA PHE A 77 1.72 -8.04 -24.62
C PHE A 77 2.75 -9.16 -24.79
N ASP A 78 4.02 -8.84 -24.56
CA ASP A 78 5.08 -9.83 -24.50
C ASP A 78 4.85 -10.70 -23.26
N ARG A 79 4.15 -11.82 -23.44
CA ARG A 79 3.76 -12.80 -22.39
C ARG A 79 4.94 -13.55 -21.77
N LYS A 80 6.18 -13.11 -21.97
CA LYS A 80 7.34 -14.00 -21.83
C LYS A 80 7.85 -14.19 -20.40
N ASN A 81 7.54 -13.32 -19.43
CA ASN A 81 8.23 -13.38 -18.14
C ASN A 81 7.33 -13.45 -16.88
N LEU A 82 6.00 -13.37 -16.98
CA LEU A 82 5.13 -13.50 -15.81
C LEU A 82 4.99 -14.96 -15.35
N LYS A 83 5.67 -15.30 -14.27
CA LYS A 83 5.58 -16.61 -13.61
C LYS A 83 4.56 -16.54 -12.49
N ILE A 84 3.37 -17.09 -12.72
CA ILE A 84 2.34 -17.27 -11.69
C ILE A 84 2.42 -18.71 -11.18
N ARG A 85 2.70 -18.88 -9.89
CA ARG A 85 2.71 -20.17 -9.20
C ARG A 85 1.49 -20.30 -8.29
N GLN A 86 0.76 -21.40 -8.39
CA GLN A 86 -0.26 -21.74 -7.40
C GLN A 86 0.40 -22.15 -6.09
N LEU A 87 -0.16 -21.70 -4.97
CA LEU A 87 0.39 -21.91 -3.65
C LEU A 87 -0.72 -22.34 -2.69
N THR A 88 -0.48 -23.43 -1.97
CA THR A 88 -1.30 -23.87 -0.85
C THR A 88 -0.39 -23.96 0.36
N MET A 89 -0.67 -23.15 1.39
CA MET A 89 0.13 -23.11 2.61
C MET A 89 -0.75 -23.05 3.84
N SER A 90 -0.28 -23.61 4.96
CA SER A 90 -0.97 -23.43 6.23
C SER A 90 -0.84 -21.98 6.71
N PHE A 91 -1.84 -21.51 7.47
CA PHE A 91 -1.77 -20.18 8.05
C PHE A 91 -0.56 -20.01 8.99
N SER A 92 -0.11 -21.09 9.65
CA SER A 92 1.11 -21.06 10.47
C SER A 92 2.33 -20.56 9.70
N LEU A 93 2.51 -21.02 8.45
CA LEU A 93 3.62 -20.55 7.63
C LEU A 93 3.46 -19.06 7.27
N ILE A 94 2.24 -18.61 6.93
CA ILE A 94 1.97 -17.18 6.67
C ILE A 94 2.27 -16.35 7.92
N TYR A 95 1.84 -16.83 9.09
CA TYR A 95 2.08 -16.18 10.36
C TYR A 95 3.59 -15.99 10.60
N ASP A 96 4.38 -17.05 10.44
CA ASP A 96 5.83 -16.99 10.63
C ASP A 96 6.50 -16.04 9.63
N ARG A 97 6.13 -16.13 8.34
CA ARG A 97 6.64 -15.21 7.31
C ARG A 97 6.34 -13.74 7.64
N ILE A 98 5.17 -13.43 8.19
CA ILE A 98 4.85 -12.07 8.65
C ILE A 98 5.72 -11.69 9.86
N GLN A 99 5.90 -12.59 10.84
CA GLN A 99 6.70 -12.31 12.04
C GLN A 99 8.16 -11.99 11.71
N TYR A 100 8.72 -12.64 10.69
CA TYR A 100 10.09 -12.40 10.23
C TYR A 100 10.21 -11.31 9.15
N ASN A 101 9.15 -10.53 8.89
CA ASN A 101 9.11 -9.49 7.86
C ASN A 101 9.37 -10.00 6.42
N GLU A 102 9.08 -11.28 6.16
CA GLU A 102 9.15 -11.89 4.83
C GLU A 102 7.85 -11.68 4.03
N ILE A 103 6.75 -11.36 4.71
CA ILE A 103 5.52 -10.84 4.12
C ILE A 103 5.31 -9.42 4.63
N GLU A 104 5.30 -8.46 3.72
CA GLU A 104 5.04 -7.06 4.06
C GLU A 104 3.52 -6.85 4.16
N LEU A 105 3.02 -6.79 5.40
CA LEU A 105 1.74 -6.17 5.68
C LEU A 105 1.94 -4.67 5.46
N GLN A 106 1.25 -4.08 4.49
CA GLN A 106 1.24 -2.63 4.32
C GLN A 106 -0.02 -2.04 4.95
N PRO A 107 -0.10 -1.89 6.29
CA PRO A 107 -1.28 -1.38 6.99
C PRO A 107 -1.62 0.06 6.58
N ASP A 108 -0.60 0.79 6.19
CA ASP A 108 -0.58 2.22 5.99
C ASP A 108 -1.28 2.70 4.70
N PHE A 109 -1.37 1.85 3.68
CA PHE A 109 -1.94 2.20 2.39
C PHE A 109 -3.46 1.99 2.30
N GLN A 110 -4.06 1.35 3.31
CA GLN A 110 -5.50 1.10 3.29
C GLN A 110 -6.25 2.10 4.17
N ARG A 111 -7.24 2.76 3.55
CA ARG A 111 -8.14 3.75 4.17
C ARG A 111 -8.64 3.26 5.54
N LYS A 112 -8.70 4.16 6.52
CA LYS A 112 -9.45 3.96 7.78
C LYS A 112 -10.89 3.46 7.54
N GLU A 113 -11.50 3.83 6.42
CA GLU A 113 -12.87 3.41 6.01
C GLU A 113 -12.96 2.01 5.36
N ARG A 114 -11.83 1.39 5.00
CA ARG A 114 -11.77 0.01 4.44
C ARG A 114 -11.36 -1.03 5.47
N VAL A 115 -11.21 -0.62 6.73
CA VAL A 115 -10.90 -1.53 7.84
C VAL A 115 -12.17 -2.29 8.19
N TRP A 116 -12.08 -3.62 8.20
CA TRP A 116 -13.18 -4.45 8.64
C TRP A 116 -13.61 -4.13 10.07
N SER A 117 -14.91 -4.04 10.29
CA SER A 117 -15.52 -3.99 11.61
C SER A 117 -15.19 -5.24 12.43
N GLN A 118 -15.31 -5.13 13.75
CA GLN A 118 -15.07 -6.26 14.66
C GLN A 118 -15.93 -7.48 14.32
N LYS A 119 -17.16 -7.23 13.86
CA LYS A 119 -18.10 -8.26 13.40
C LYS A 119 -17.59 -8.96 12.13
N GLU A 120 -17.17 -8.23 11.11
CA GLU A 120 -16.62 -8.82 9.87
C GLU A 120 -15.37 -9.64 10.15
N LYS A 121 -14.49 -9.13 11.02
CA LYS A 121 -13.31 -9.87 11.49
C LYS A 121 -13.69 -11.19 12.16
N SER A 122 -14.68 -11.16 13.04
CA SER A 122 -15.15 -12.35 13.77
C SER A 122 -15.80 -13.37 12.84
N LEU A 123 -16.57 -12.94 11.84
CA LEU A 123 -17.20 -13.83 10.84
C LEU A 123 -16.18 -14.54 9.94
N LEU A 124 -15.04 -13.90 9.64
CA LEU A 124 -13.94 -14.59 8.94
C LEU A 124 -13.39 -15.73 9.79
N ILE A 125 -13.13 -15.48 11.09
CA ILE A 125 -12.63 -16.53 11.98
C ILE A 125 -13.67 -17.64 12.14
N GLU A 126 -14.96 -17.31 12.23
CA GLU A 126 -16.05 -18.30 12.21
C GLU A 126 -15.99 -19.19 10.97
N SER A 127 -15.82 -18.60 9.79
CA SER A 127 -15.72 -19.35 8.52
C SER A 127 -14.56 -20.34 8.55
N ILE A 128 -13.41 -19.95 9.12
CA ILE A 128 -12.24 -20.80 9.29
C ILE A 128 -12.52 -21.94 10.28
N LEU A 129 -13.17 -21.66 11.41
CA LEU A 129 -13.50 -22.67 12.42
C LEU A 129 -14.50 -23.72 11.90
N LEU A 130 -15.40 -23.30 11.01
CA LEU A 130 -16.34 -24.15 10.29
C LEU A 130 -15.70 -24.92 9.13
N GLY A 131 -14.47 -24.58 8.73
CA GLY A 131 -13.78 -25.19 7.59
C GLY A 131 -14.34 -24.76 6.23
N LEU A 132 -15.00 -23.60 6.16
CA LEU A 132 -15.52 -23.06 4.91
C LEU A 132 -14.35 -22.52 4.06
N PRO A 133 -14.40 -22.68 2.72
CA PRO A 133 -13.42 -22.08 1.84
C PRO A 133 -13.56 -20.56 1.85
N ILE A 134 -12.45 -19.86 2.08
CA ILE A 134 -12.36 -18.41 1.92
C ILE A 134 -11.80 -18.08 0.52
N PRO A 135 -11.99 -16.85 0.00
CA PRO A 135 -11.49 -16.48 -1.32
C PRO A 135 -9.97 -16.71 -1.46
N MET A 136 -9.48 -16.79 -2.69
CA MET A 136 -8.05 -16.97 -2.92
C MET A 136 -7.25 -15.75 -2.45
N PHE A 137 -5.96 -15.96 -2.19
CA PHE A 137 -5.00 -14.90 -1.86
C PHE A 137 -4.08 -14.68 -3.04
N TYR A 138 -3.61 -13.44 -3.20
CA TYR A 138 -2.65 -13.11 -4.24
C TYR A 138 -1.45 -12.43 -3.59
N PHE A 139 -0.26 -12.89 -3.96
CA PHE A 139 1.00 -12.40 -3.46
C PHE A 139 1.90 -12.04 -4.64
N ALA A 140 2.67 -10.98 -4.51
CA ALA A 140 3.74 -10.63 -5.43
C ALA A 140 5.09 -10.89 -4.75
N GLU A 141 5.97 -11.64 -5.40
CA GLU A 141 7.32 -11.92 -4.93
C GLU A 141 8.29 -10.87 -5.50
N ARG A 142 9.08 -10.26 -4.61
CA ARG A 142 10.14 -9.30 -4.97
C ARG A 142 11.46 -10.01 -5.21
N GLU A 143 12.39 -9.32 -5.87
CA GLU A 143 13.76 -9.82 -6.14
C GLU A 143 14.50 -10.29 -4.87
N ASN A 144 14.22 -9.68 -3.71
CA ASN A 144 14.83 -10.03 -2.43
C ASN A 144 14.14 -11.22 -1.70
N GLY A 145 13.15 -11.87 -2.32
CA GLY A 145 12.39 -12.99 -1.74
C GLY A 145 11.28 -12.59 -0.77
N THR A 146 11.09 -11.29 -0.52
CA THR A 146 9.95 -10.80 0.28
C THR A 146 8.66 -10.82 -0.54
N TRP A 147 7.54 -11.04 0.13
CA TRP A 147 6.23 -11.13 -0.49
C TRP A 147 5.40 -9.90 -0.12
N LEU A 148 4.75 -9.33 -1.14
CA LEU A 148 3.75 -8.30 -0.98
C LEU A 148 2.36 -8.90 -1.15
N ILE A 149 1.43 -8.55 -0.28
CA ILE A 149 0.03 -8.99 -0.41
C ILE A 149 -0.68 -8.11 -1.44
N VAL A 150 -1.11 -8.75 -2.53
CA VAL A 150 -1.86 -8.12 -3.63
C VAL A 150 -3.35 -8.08 -3.29
N ASP A 151 -3.88 -9.21 -2.83
CA ASP A 151 -5.25 -9.34 -2.36
C ASP A 151 -5.28 -10.24 -1.12
N GLY A 152 -6.23 -9.96 -0.24
CA GLY A 152 -6.40 -10.66 1.03
C GLY A 152 -5.78 -9.94 2.23
N LEU A 153 -5.33 -8.69 2.10
CA LEU A 153 -4.69 -7.97 3.22
C LEU A 153 -5.56 -7.95 4.49
N GLN A 154 -6.84 -7.56 4.38
CA GLN A 154 -7.75 -7.55 5.52
C GLN A 154 -7.94 -8.94 6.14
N ARG A 155 -7.98 -10.00 5.30
CA ARG A 155 -8.11 -11.39 5.75
C ARG A 155 -6.86 -11.83 6.50
N THR A 156 -5.69 -11.62 5.90
CA THR A 156 -4.38 -11.96 6.50
C THR A 156 -4.18 -11.23 7.81
N THR A 157 -4.38 -9.90 7.83
CA THR A 157 -4.24 -9.08 9.04
C THR A 157 -5.21 -9.51 10.12
N THR A 158 -6.47 -9.81 9.78
CA THR A 158 -7.48 -10.28 10.74
C THR A 158 -7.07 -11.57 11.41
N ILE A 159 -6.67 -12.59 10.65
CA ILE A 159 -6.27 -13.89 11.20
C ILE A 159 -4.99 -13.75 12.02
N PHE A 160 -4.02 -12.96 11.53
CA PHE A 160 -2.79 -12.67 12.24
C PHE A 160 -3.03 -11.96 13.59
N ASP A 161 -3.84 -10.91 13.59
CA ASP A 161 -4.21 -10.14 14.78
C ASP A 161 -4.99 -11.00 15.79
N TYR A 162 -5.89 -11.86 15.30
CA TYR A 162 -6.61 -12.79 16.14
C TYR A 162 -5.66 -13.78 16.83
N MET A 163 -4.74 -14.39 16.07
CA MET A 163 -3.74 -15.32 16.61
C MET A 163 -2.81 -14.67 17.64
N ARG A 164 -2.56 -13.36 17.53
CA ARG A 164 -1.82 -12.59 18.54
C ARG A 164 -2.66 -12.22 19.77
N GLY A 165 -3.96 -12.53 19.77
CA GLY A 165 -4.88 -12.19 20.86
C GLY A 165 -5.28 -10.72 20.91
N LYS A 166 -5.21 -9.99 19.78
CA LYS A 166 -5.53 -8.55 19.75
C LYS A 166 -7.02 -8.25 19.91
N PHE A 167 -7.89 -9.24 19.68
CA PHE A 167 -9.34 -9.07 19.80
C PHE A 167 -10.03 -10.39 20.17
N ILE A 168 -11.30 -10.28 20.60
CA ILE A 168 -12.18 -11.41 20.92
C ILE A 168 -13.27 -11.58 19.85
N LEU A 169 -13.78 -12.79 19.68
CA LEU A 169 -14.85 -13.05 18.72
C LEU A 169 -16.20 -12.50 19.19
N THR A 170 -16.86 -11.71 18.36
CA THR A 170 -18.19 -11.15 18.65
C THR A 170 -19.16 -11.37 17.48
N ASP A 171 -20.46 -11.31 17.75
CA ASP A 171 -21.52 -11.30 16.73
C ASP A 171 -21.45 -12.47 15.73
N LEU A 172 -21.04 -13.64 16.22
CA LEU A 172 -20.95 -14.91 15.50
C LEU A 172 -22.35 -15.38 15.10
N LYS A 173 -22.47 -16.10 13.97
CA LYS A 173 -23.77 -16.63 13.49
C LYS A 173 -24.05 -18.03 14.01
N TYR A 174 -23.04 -18.88 14.03
CA TYR A 174 -23.14 -20.30 14.38
C TYR A 174 -22.66 -20.58 15.81
N PHE A 175 -21.71 -19.78 16.32
CA PHE A 175 -21.20 -19.89 17.69
C PHE A 175 -21.76 -18.77 18.59
N ASN A 176 -23.07 -18.52 18.55
CA ASN A 176 -23.73 -17.42 19.26
C ASN A 176 -24.29 -17.79 20.64
N ASP A 177 -24.29 -19.08 21.00
CA ASP A 177 -24.72 -19.56 22.31
C ASP A 177 -23.67 -19.19 23.38
N PRO A 178 -24.05 -18.54 24.49
CA PRO A 178 -23.15 -18.28 25.61
C PRO A 178 -22.45 -19.50 26.19
N ASN A 179 -23.00 -20.71 26.01
CA ASN A 179 -22.39 -21.96 26.45
C ASN A 179 -21.33 -22.49 25.47
N ASP A 180 -21.21 -21.89 24.29
CA ASP A 180 -20.22 -22.33 23.31
C ASP A 180 -18.81 -21.98 23.77
N SER A 181 -17.91 -22.96 23.66
CA SER A 181 -16.48 -22.82 23.96
C SER A 181 -15.74 -21.77 23.11
N VAL A 182 -16.35 -21.28 22.03
CA VAL A 182 -15.81 -20.25 21.13
C VAL A 182 -16.34 -18.84 21.46
N TYR A 183 -17.49 -18.73 22.13
CA TYR A 183 -18.20 -17.46 22.31
C TYR A 183 -17.38 -16.45 23.12
N LYS A 184 -17.15 -15.25 22.54
CA LYS A 184 -16.39 -14.14 23.18
C LYS A 184 -14.99 -14.53 23.67
N LYS A 185 -14.35 -15.50 23.02
CA LYS A 185 -12.98 -15.92 23.34
C LYS A 185 -11.94 -15.20 22.48
N SER A 186 -10.76 -15.00 23.06
CA SER A 186 -9.55 -14.69 22.31
C SER A 186 -8.93 -16.00 21.79
N PHE A 187 -7.95 -15.91 20.89
CA PHE A 187 -7.23 -17.08 20.41
C PHE A 187 -6.58 -17.92 21.54
N GLN A 188 -6.09 -17.26 22.59
CA GLN A 188 -5.43 -17.94 23.71
C GLN A 188 -6.42 -18.73 24.57
N ASP A 189 -7.65 -18.22 24.68
CA ASP A 189 -8.70 -18.82 25.49
C ASP A 189 -9.48 -19.92 24.75
N LEU A 190 -9.24 -20.09 23.45
CA LEU A 190 -9.86 -21.15 22.66
C LEU A 190 -9.35 -22.53 23.07
N PRO A 191 -10.21 -23.57 23.11
CA PRO A 191 -9.76 -24.95 23.22
C PRO A 191 -8.73 -25.31 22.16
N ARG A 192 -7.78 -26.18 22.51
CA ARG A 192 -6.63 -26.53 21.66
C ARG A 192 -7.04 -27.02 20.26
N GLN A 193 -8.18 -27.71 20.15
CA GLN A 193 -8.74 -28.17 18.88
C GLN A 193 -9.04 -27.02 17.90
N TYR A 194 -9.58 -25.90 18.39
CA TYR A 194 -9.92 -24.74 17.56
C TYR A 194 -8.69 -23.89 17.22
N GLN A 195 -7.76 -23.76 18.17
CA GLN A 195 -6.46 -23.15 17.88
C GLN A 195 -5.74 -23.90 16.76
N ARG A 196 -5.76 -25.24 16.80
CA ARG A 196 -5.18 -26.10 15.77
C ARG A 196 -5.86 -25.87 14.42
N LYS A 197 -7.20 -25.88 14.37
CA LYS A 197 -7.96 -25.61 13.13
C LYS A 197 -7.54 -24.30 12.46
N ILE A 198 -7.39 -23.22 13.22
CA ILE A 198 -6.99 -21.92 12.68
C ILE A 198 -5.55 -21.98 12.15
N ARG A 199 -4.62 -22.56 12.93
CA ARG A 199 -3.19 -22.64 12.57
C ARG A 199 -2.91 -23.50 11.34
N GLU A 200 -3.65 -24.60 11.21
CA GLU A 200 -3.49 -25.59 10.14
C GLU A 200 -4.40 -25.29 8.93
N TYR A 201 -5.25 -24.26 9.01
CA TYR A 201 -6.11 -23.85 7.90
C TYR A 201 -5.28 -23.58 6.65
N GLN A 202 -5.64 -24.23 5.55
CA GLN A 202 -4.93 -24.12 4.28
C GLN A 202 -5.43 -22.91 3.50
N ILE A 203 -4.54 -21.97 3.26
CA ILE A 203 -4.75 -20.84 2.37
C ILE A 203 -4.32 -21.23 0.95
N ASN A 204 -5.23 -21.05 0.02
CA ASN A 204 -4.98 -21.18 -1.41
C ASN A 204 -4.76 -19.80 -2.03
N GLY A 205 -3.76 -19.70 -2.89
CA GLY A 205 -3.44 -18.45 -3.55
C GLY A 205 -2.49 -18.60 -4.73
N HIS A 206 -2.13 -17.44 -5.27
CA HIS A 206 -1.18 -17.32 -6.36
C HIS A 206 -0.01 -16.44 -5.93
N LEU A 207 1.20 -16.90 -6.21
CA LEU A 207 2.43 -16.12 -6.10
C LEU A 207 2.85 -15.68 -7.49
N ILE A 208 2.97 -14.38 -7.67
CA ILE A 208 3.35 -13.73 -8.92
C ILE A 208 4.79 -13.24 -8.75
N SER A 209 5.74 -13.83 -9.47
CA SER A 209 7.11 -13.34 -9.47
C SER A 209 7.20 -12.13 -10.41
N VAL A 210 7.60 -10.98 -9.88
CA VAL A 210 7.74 -9.74 -10.64
C VAL A 210 9.20 -9.56 -11.05
N GLU A 211 9.51 -9.77 -12.33
CA GLU A 211 10.78 -9.34 -12.91
C GLU A 211 10.69 -7.84 -13.26
N LYS A 212 11.82 -7.12 -13.23
CA LYS A 212 11.92 -5.65 -13.32
C LYS A 212 11.20 -4.96 -14.49
N ASN A 213 10.78 -5.69 -15.52
CA ASN A 213 10.17 -5.12 -16.72
C ASN A 213 8.65 -5.39 -16.86
N ASP A 214 8.01 -6.07 -15.90
CA ASP A 214 6.61 -6.54 -16.06
C ASP A 214 5.57 -5.74 -15.25
N PHE A 215 5.91 -4.53 -14.80
CA PHE A 215 5.05 -3.71 -13.93
C PHE A 215 3.65 -3.44 -14.52
N GLU A 216 3.54 -3.30 -15.83
CA GLU A 216 2.27 -3.07 -16.51
C GLU A 216 1.36 -4.30 -16.49
N MET A 217 1.92 -5.50 -16.68
CA MET A 217 1.15 -6.75 -16.61
C MET A 217 0.69 -7.05 -15.19
N VAL A 218 1.56 -6.76 -14.20
CA VAL A 218 1.19 -6.88 -12.79
C VAL A 218 0.07 -5.89 -12.48
N ARG A 219 0.14 -4.64 -12.97
CA ARG A 219 -0.95 -3.65 -12.88
C ARG A 219 -2.25 -4.17 -13.49
N GLU A 220 -2.21 -4.75 -14.68
CA GLU A 220 -3.38 -5.34 -15.34
C GLU A 220 -3.96 -6.50 -14.52
N LEU A 221 -3.11 -7.36 -13.96
CA LEU A 221 -3.53 -8.45 -13.07
C LEU A 221 -4.19 -7.90 -11.79
N PHE A 222 -3.61 -6.87 -11.17
CA PHE A 222 -4.20 -6.15 -10.05
C PHE A 222 -5.57 -5.59 -10.43
N GLN A 223 -5.70 -4.96 -11.59
CA GLN A 223 -6.97 -4.42 -12.06
C GLN A 223 -8.00 -5.52 -12.25
N ARG A 224 -7.65 -6.63 -12.91
CA ARG A 224 -8.53 -7.78 -13.18
C ARG A 224 -9.02 -8.46 -11.91
N ILE A 225 -8.13 -8.71 -10.95
CA ILE A 225 -8.50 -9.31 -9.66
C ILE A 225 -9.48 -8.39 -8.92
N ASN A 226 -9.25 -7.08 -8.99
CA ASN A 226 -10.11 -6.09 -8.34
C ASN A 226 -11.32 -5.66 -9.18
N THR A 227 -11.50 -6.17 -10.41
CA THR A 227 -12.61 -5.78 -11.32
C THR A 227 -13.95 -6.29 -10.84
N TYR A 228 -13.99 -7.49 -10.24
CA TYR A 228 -15.20 -8.01 -9.61
C TYR A 228 -15.46 -7.41 -8.21
N GLY A 229 -14.56 -6.53 -7.75
CA GLY A 229 -14.67 -5.75 -6.52
C GLY A 229 -14.53 -4.24 -6.79
N ARG A 230 -14.03 -3.49 -5.81
CA ARG A 230 -13.83 -2.04 -5.97
C ARG A 230 -12.40 -1.77 -6.48
N ALA A 231 -12.28 -1.46 -7.77
CA ALA A 231 -11.01 -1.19 -8.44
C ALA A 231 -10.10 -0.21 -7.66
N LEU A 232 -8.81 -0.54 -7.56
CA LEU A 232 -7.76 0.34 -7.02
C LEU A 232 -7.52 1.52 -7.98
N SER A 233 -7.14 2.69 -7.43
CA SER A 233 -6.80 3.87 -8.23
C SER A 233 -5.40 3.68 -8.83
N PRO A 234 -5.07 4.39 -9.91
CA PRO A 234 -3.71 4.38 -10.45
C PRO A 234 -2.65 4.67 -9.37
N GLN A 235 -2.92 5.58 -8.45
CA GLN A 235 -2.02 5.87 -7.33
C GLN A 235 -1.96 4.73 -6.29
N GLU A 236 -3.10 4.12 -5.93
CA GLU A 236 -3.13 2.94 -5.07
C GLU A 236 -2.30 1.78 -5.68
N ILE A 237 -2.32 1.63 -7.01
CA ILE A 237 -1.50 0.67 -7.75
C ILE A 237 -0.02 1.08 -7.73
N ARG A 238 0.33 2.35 -8.00
CA ARG A 238 1.73 2.81 -7.97
C ARG A 238 2.38 2.56 -6.61
N CYS A 239 1.67 2.86 -5.52
CA CYS A 239 2.14 2.61 -4.16
C CYS A 239 2.32 1.11 -3.90
N ALA A 240 1.42 0.26 -4.40
CA ALA A 240 1.56 -1.20 -4.28
C ALA A 240 2.76 -1.73 -5.09
N LEU A 241 3.00 -1.21 -6.30
CA LEU A 241 4.07 -1.67 -7.19
C LEU A 241 5.45 -1.13 -6.81
N ASN A 242 5.53 0.07 -6.24
CA ASN A 242 6.79 0.71 -5.85
C ASN A 242 6.92 0.93 -4.33
N PRO A 243 6.85 -0.16 -3.55
CA PRO A 243 7.00 -0.10 -2.10
C PRO A 243 8.43 0.34 -1.75
N GLY A 244 8.56 1.41 -0.96
CA GLY A 244 9.85 1.99 -0.62
C GLY A 244 9.75 3.27 0.18
N SER A 245 10.88 3.90 0.45
CA SER A 245 10.99 5.15 1.23
C SER A 245 10.28 6.34 0.59
N SER A 246 10.08 6.31 -0.73
CA SER A 246 9.34 7.33 -1.48
C SER A 246 7.91 7.46 -1.00
N ILE A 247 7.25 6.36 -0.62
CA ILE A 247 5.84 6.43 -0.28
C ILE A 247 5.58 7.08 1.09
N PRO A 248 6.26 6.69 2.18
CA PRO A 248 6.19 7.41 3.45
C PRO A 248 6.57 8.89 3.29
N PHE A 249 7.54 9.21 2.42
CA PHE A 249 7.95 10.58 2.16
C PHE A 249 6.84 11.40 1.46
N ILE A 250 6.24 10.86 0.40
CA ILE A 250 5.11 11.49 -0.30
C ILE A 250 3.91 11.66 0.64
N ARG A 251 3.64 10.67 1.50
CA ARG A 251 2.58 10.80 2.51
C ARG A 251 2.91 11.89 3.52
N TYR A 252 4.13 11.92 4.03
CA TYR A 252 4.56 12.96 4.96
C TYR A 252 4.31 14.35 4.36
N LEU A 253 4.69 14.56 3.10
CA LEU A 253 4.41 15.80 2.38
C LEU A 253 2.91 16.07 2.20
N ALA A 254 2.10 15.05 1.91
CA ALA A 254 0.65 15.19 1.81
C ALA A 254 -0.03 15.53 3.16
N GLU A 255 0.61 15.20 4.29
CA GLU A 255 0.14 15.49 5.64
C GLU A 255 0.66 16.84 6.19
N THR A 256 1.55 17.53 5.45
CA THR A 256 2.07 18.83 5.88
C THR A 256 0.99 19.92 5.88
N PRO A 257 1.03 20.86 6.86
CA PRO A 257 0.06 21.96 6.89
C PRO A 257 0.13 22.83 5.63
N GLU A 258 1.31 23.00 5.04
CA GLU A 258 1.51 23.76 3.80
C GLU A 258 0.72 23.14 2.62
N PHE A 259 0.71 21.81 2.51
CA PHE A 259 -0.07 21.11 1.49
C PHE A 259 -1.58 21.20 1.76
N ILE A 260 -1.99 21.06 3.02
CA ILE A 260 -3.41 21.13 3.39
C ILE A 260 -3.97 22.54 3.15
N ASP A 261 -3.20 23.58 3.50
CA ASP A 261 -3.59 24.98 3.32
C ASP A 261 -3.65 25.35 1.84
N SER A 262 -2.65 24.96 1.04
CA SER A 262 -2.63 25.22 -0.40
C SER A 262 -3.76 24.53 -1.17
N THR A 263 -4.26 23.40 -0.66
CA THR A 263 -5.38 22.67 -1.25
C THR A 263 -6.74 23.01 -0.62
N PHE A 264 -6.77 23.97 0.31
CA PHE A 264 -7.95 24.33 1.12
C PHE A 264 -8.61 23.13 1.81
N GLY A 265 -7.85 22.08 2.11
CA GLY A 265 -8.36 20.82 2.67
C GLY A 265 -9.39 20.09 1.79
N LYS A 266 -9.51 20.45 0.50
CA LYS A 266 -10.53 19.87 -0.41
C LYS A 266 -10.08 18.55 -1.04
N VAL A 267 -8.79 18.24 -0.95
CA VAL A 267 -8.25 17.00 -1.52
C VAL A 267 -8.59 15.84 -0.61
N ASN A 268 -9.28 14.85 -1.16
CA ASN A 268 -9.75 13.71 -0.40
C ASN A 268 -8.65 12.63 -0.32
N PRO A 269 -8.12 12.31 0.88
CA PRO A 269 -7.05 11.33 1.04
C PRO A 269 -7.52 9.89 0.78
N LYS A 270 -8.84 9.64 0.67
CA LYS A 270 -9.40 8.30 0.51
C LYS A 270 -8.72 7.54 -0.63
N ARG A 271 -8.56 8.11 -1.83
CA ARG A 271 -7.98 7.39 -2.99
C ARG A 271 -6.48 7.63 -3.19
N MET A 272 -5.78 8.09 -2.15
CA MET A 272 -4.41 8.62 -2.26
C MET A 272 -4.30 9.78 -3.24
N LYS A 273 -5.37 10.57 -3.39
CA LYS A 273 -5.41 11.66 -4.37
C LYS A 273 -4.48 12.81 -3.95
N ASP A 274 -4.38 13.03 -2.64
CA ASP A 274 -3.37 13.84 -1.97
C ASP A 274 -1.95 13.44 -2.36
N MET A 275 -1.63 12.16 -2.23
CA MET A 275 -0.33 11.63 -2.60
C MET A 275 -0.07 11.72 -4.11
N GLU A 276 -1.11 11.59 -4.94
CA GLU A 276 -1.02 11.76 -6.39
C GLU A 276 -0.67 13.21 -6.77
N TYR A 277 -1.27 14.21 -6.11
CA TYR A 277 -0.91 15.62 -6.30
C TYR A 277 0.52 15.91 -5.87
N VAL A 278 0.92 15.44 -4.68
CA VAL A 278 2.29 15.60 -4.18
C VAL A 278 3.30 14.96 -5.13
N LEU A 279 3.01 13.73 -5.59
CA LEU A 279 3.86 13.05 -6.56
C LEU A 279 3.98 13.87 -7.86
N GLY A 280 2.87 14.41 -8.36
CA GLY A 280 2.84 15.28 -9.52
C GLY A 280 3.73 16.51 -9.37
N ILE A 281 3.68 17.17 -8.19
CA ILE A 281 4.51 18.35 -7.88
C ILE A 281 6.00 17.99 -7.85
N ILE A 282 6.38 16.85 -7.27
CA ILE A 282 7.79 16.43 -7.14
C ILE A 282 8.35 15.90 -8.46
N SER A 283 7.50 15.36 -9.34
CA SER A 283 7.92 14.81 -10.63
C SER A 283 8.14 15.86 -11.73
N PHE A 284 7.74 17.11 -11.48
CA PHE A 284 7.96 18.27 -12.35
C PHE A 284 9.28 18.97 -12.04
#